data_AF-A0A7W1BAK3-F1
#
_entry.id   AF-A0A7W1BAK3-F1
#
_cell.length_a   1.000
_cell.length_b   1.000
_cell.length_c   1.000
_cell.angle_alpha   90.00
_cell.angle_beta   90.00
_cell.angle_gamma   90.00
#
_symmetry.space_group_name_H-M   'P 1'
#
loop_
_entity.id
_entity.type
_entity.pdbx_description
1 polymer ?
#
loop_
_entity_poly.entity_id
_entity_poly.type
_entity_poly.pdbx_seq_one_letter_code
_entity_poly.pdbx_strand_id
1 'polypeptide(L)'
;MDRNFAADLRAPNDAELGTPERIKGAQANLDPQSYRSWQRVDPAGGPAQRYLVDSQGNAVYLVDPGINGTHRTRPDGSAVTKFDAPKATLMSYIIKGILSHKLPWALVLLGVMIAVVLEMSGIPSLAFAVGVYLPLASSSPIFIGGIIRWGVDRWLRKHKFRDHDLTHDELVAEGDKSSGVLLASGYIAGGALAGIVIAIMAGWPSLAPANERLAAWANAHNPFFAGPNADLLALIPFVILCGLLYLVGRDVFLAPKRKAL
;
A
#
# COMPACT_ATOMS: atom_id res chain seq x y z
N MET A 1 -32.37 12.16 10.91
CA MET A 1 -31.11 11.53 10.48
C MET A 1 -30.83 12.02 9.08
N ASP A 2 -29.82 12.87 8.91
CA ASP A 2 -29.40 13.26 7.56
C ASP A 2 -28.89 12.02 6.84
N ARG A 3 -29.55 11.67 5.74
CA ARG A 3 -29.17 10.52 4.91
C ARG A 3 -28.06 10.96 3.98
N ASN A 4 -26.93 10.26 4.01
CA ASN A 4 -25.79 10.51 3.11
C ASN A 4 -26.01 9.99 1.67
N PHE A 5 -27.25 9.62 1.33
CA PHE A 5 -27.66 9.09 0.04
C PHE A 5 -29.12 9.48 -0.26
N ALA A 6 -29.51 9.43 -1.54
CA ALA A 6 -30.84 9.88 -1.97
C ALA A 6 -31.96 9.10 -1.27
N ALA A 7 -32.97 9.82 -0.76
CA ALA A 7 -34.00 9.27 0.11
C ALA A 7 -34.97 8.29 -0.59
N ASP A 8 -34.95 8.26 -1.92
CA ASP A 8 -35.80 7.51 -2.84
C ASP A 8 -35.13 6.23 -3.39
N LEU A 9 -33.95 5.85 -2.89
CA LEU A 9 -33.27 4.62 -3.29
C LEU A 9 -34.00 3.37 -2.81
N ARG A 10 -34.58 2.64 -3.76
CA ARG A 10 -35.28 1.36 -3.53
C ARG A 10 -34.67 0.25 -4.38
N ALA A 11 -34.53 -0.94 -3.79
CA ALA A 11 -34.13 -2.12 -4.53
C ALA A 11 -35.23 -2.50 -5.56
N PRO A 12 -34.87 -2.80 -6.82
CA PRO A 12 -35.84 -3.02 -7.88
C PRO A 12 -36.59 -4.35 -7.74
N ASN A 13 -35.98 -5.40 -7.16
CA ASN A 13 -36.59 -6.71 -6.98
C ASN A 13 -36.01 -7.47 -5.76
N ASP A 14 -36.84 -8.31 -5.14
CA ASP A 14 -36.46 -9.16 -3.99
C ASP A 14 -35.38 -10.22 -4.34
N ALA A 15 -35.23 -10.55 -5.62
CA ALA A 15 -34.22 -11.51 -6.12
C ALA A 15 -32.78 -10.97 -6.11
N GLU A 16 -32.61 -9.65 -6.07
CA GLU A 16 -31.28 -8.99 -5.97
C GLU A 16 -30.83 -8.79 -4.52
N LEU A 17 -31.67 -9.20 -3.56
CA LEU A 17 -31.42 -9.05 -2.14
C LEU A 17 -30.66 -10.27 -1.60
N GLY A 18 -29.55 -10.00 -0.92
CA GLY A 18 -28.79 -11.01 -0.21
C GLY A 18 -29.50 -11.51 1.06
N THR A 19 -28.85 -12.43 1.76
CA THR A 19 -29.37 -12.97 3.01
C THR A 19 -29.58 -11.88 4.07
N PRO A 20 -30.56 -12.04 4.97
CA PRO A 20 -30.75 -11.11 6.08
C PRO A 20 -29.49 -11.02 6.95
N GLU A 21 -28.96 -9.81 7.12
CA GLU A 21 -27.79 -9.51 7.94
C GLU A 21 -28.13 -8.37 8.91
N ARG A 22 -27.60 -8.44 10.14
CA ARG A 22 -27.65 -7.32 11.08
C ARG A 22 -26.51 -6.35 10.79
N ILE A 23 -26.74 -5.08 11.06
CA ILE A 23 -25.65 -4.10 11.04
C ILE A 23 -24.52 -4.53 12.00
N LYS A 24 -23.28 -4.27 11.61
CA LYS A 24 -22.06 -4.63 12.36
C LYS A 24 -21.37 -3.36 12.86
N GLY A 25 -20.65 -3.46 13.97
CA GLY A 25 -19.90 -2.34 14.57
C GLY A 25 -20.69 -1.55 15.61
N ALA A 26 -20.24 -0.34 15.95
CA ALA A 26 -20.83 0.45 17.05
C ALA A 26 -22.30 0.80 16.84
N GLN A 27 -22.74 0.93 15.59
CA GLN A 27 -24.13 1.20 15.24
C GLN A 27 -25.05 0.00 15.50
N ALA A 28 -24.51 -1.22 15.58
CA ALA A 28 -25.28 -2.43 15.86
C ALA A 28 -25.97 -2.42 17.23
N ASN A 29 -25.44 -1.63 18.17
CA ASN A 29 -26.03 -1.47 19.49
C ASN A 29 -27.25 -0.53 19.48
N LEU A 30 -27.39 0.31 18.45
CA LEU A 30 -28.47 1.30 18.33
C LEU A 30 -29.69 0.75 17.57
N ASP A 31 -29.49 -0.26 16.73
CA ASP A 31 -30.53 -0.82 15.88
C ASP A 31 -30.42 -2.34 15.77
N PRO A 32 -31.31 -3.10 16.45
CA PRO A 32 -31.31 -4.56 16.43
C PRO A 32 -32.01 -5.17 15.21
N GLN A 33 -32.52 -4.36 14.28
CA GLN A 33 -33.24 -4.87 13.12
C GLN A 33 -32.33 -5.60 12.12
N SER A 34 -32.93 -6.56 11.41
CA SER A 34 -32.27 -7.29 10.33
C SER A 34 -32.59 -6.64 9.00
N TYR A 35 -31.56 -6.44 8.19
CA TYR A 35 -31.67 -5.83 6.85
C TYR A 35 -31.25 -6.83 5.79
N ARG A 36 -31.66 -6.60 4.53
CA ARG A 36 -31.14 -7.38 3.40
C ARG A 36 -30.09 -6.57 2.66
N SER A 37 -29.02 -7.21 2.19
CA SER A 37 -27.98 -6.50 1.44
C SER A 37 -28.35 -6.36 -0.03
N TRP A 38 -28.21 -5.16 -0.59
CA TRP A 38 -28.37 -4.88 -2.01
C TRP A 38 -27.09 -4.29 -2.57
N GLN A 39 -26.61 -4.81 -3.70
CA GLN A 39 -25.44 -4.25 -4.40
C GLN A 39 -25.92 -3.49 -5.63
N ARG A 40 -25.81 -2.16 -5.57
CA ARG A 40 -26.13 -1.30 -6.70
C ARG A 40 -24.87 -1.06 -7.53
N VAL A 41 -24.89 -1.53 -8.78
CA VAL A 41 -23.90 -1.15 -9.79
C VAL A 41 -24.29 0.22 -10.34
N ASP A 42 -23.36 1.16 -10.35
CA ASP A 42 -23.60 2.47 -10.93
C ASP A 42 -23.72 2.37 -12.47
N PRO A 43 -24.84 2.78 -13.08
CA PRO A 43 -25.02 2.76 -14.54
C PRO A 43 -24.00 3.62 -15.29
N ALA A 44 -23.41 4.63 -14.64
CA ALA A 44 -22.35 5.45 -15.20
C ALA A 44 -20.95 4.79 -15.12
N GLY A 45 -20.84 3.59 -14.53
CA GLY A 45 -19.58 2.85 -14.38
C GLY A 45 -18.82 3.16 -13.08
N GLY A 46 -19.40 3.91 -12.15
CA GLY A 46 -18.84 4.14 -10.82
C GLY A 46 -18.66 2.87 -9.97
N PRO A 47 -18.00 2.97 -8.80
CA PRO A 47 -17.83 1.84 -7.90
C PRO A 47 -19.19 1.30 -7.45
N ALA A 48 -19.32 -0.03 -7.41
CA ALA A 48 -20.54 -0.65 -6.91
C ALA A 48 -20.70 -0.30 -5.42
N GLN A 49 -21.89 0.15 -5.04
CA GLN A 49 -22.21 0.55 -3.68
C GLN A 49 -23.10 -0.51 -3.05
N ARG A 50 -22.80 -0.87 -1.80
CA ARG A 50 -23.58 -1.84 -1.04
C ARG A 50 -24.51 -1.09 -0.08
N TYR A 51 -25.79 -1.39 -0.15
CA TYR A 51 -26.82 -0.84 0.73
C TYR A 51 -27.43 -1.95 1.59
N LEU A 52 -27.94 -1.58 2.77
CA LEU A 52 -28.81 -2.41 3.59
C LEU A 52 -30.23 -1.87 3.45
N VAL A 53 -31.14 -2.73 3.00
CA VAL A 53 -32.54 -2.39 2.74
C VAL A 53 -33.45 -3.00 3.80
N ASP A 54 -34.54 -2.30 4.12
CA ASP A 54 -35.61 -2.79 4.99
C ASP A 54 -36.47 -3.88 4.31
N SER A 55 -37.46 -4.42 5.04
CA SER A 55 -38.41 -5.41 4.51
C SER A 55 -39.32 -4.88 3.41
N GLN A 56 -39.37 -3.56 3.20
CA GLN A 56 -40.13 -2.89 2.14
C GLN A 56 -39.26 -2.60 0.90
N GLY A 57 -37.96 -2.88 0.97
CA GLY A 57 -36.97 -2.69 -0.09
C GLY A 57 -36.33 -1.30 -0.11
N ASN A 58 -36.56 -0.44 0.88
CA ASN A 58 -35.97 0.90 0.92
C ASN A 58 -34.55 0.84 1.49
N ALA A 59 -33.62 1.58 0.90
CA ALA A 59 -32.26 1.69 1.43
C ALA A 59 -32.26 2.48 2.75
N VAL A 60 -31.76 1.86 3.82
CA VAL A 60 -31.66 2.46 5.16
C VAL A 60 -30.22 2.79 5.52
N TYR A 61 -29.27 1.93 5.16
CA TYR A 61 -27.85 2.17 5.42
C TYR A 61 -27.00 1.98 4.17
N LEU A 62 -26.00 2.84 4.00
CA LEU A 62 -24.90 2.64 3.05
C LEU A 62 -23.76 1.91 3.77
N VAL A 63 -23.37 0.74 3.23
CA VAL A 63 -22.22 -0.01 3.71
C VAL A 63 -20.97 0.49 2.97
N ASP A 64 -20.30 1.47 3.58
CA ASP A 64 -19.07 2.04 3.03
C ASP A 64 -17.87 1.14 3.35
N PRO A 65 -17.18 0.55 2.34
CA PRO A 65 -16.12 -0.42 2.56
C PRO A 65 -14.91 0.15 3.31
N GLY A 66 -14.15 -0.71 3.98
CA GLY A 66 -12.90 -0.33 4.64
C GLY A 66 -11.79 0.04 3.65
N ILE A 67 -11.80 -0.56 2.46
CA ILE A 67 -10.88 -0.27 1.35
C ILE A 67 -11.60 0.61 0.31
N ASN A 68 -10.99 1.73 -0.11
CA ASN A 68 -11.55 2.70 -1.06
C ASN A 68 -12.92 3.29 -0.65
N GLY A 69 -13.23 3.33 0.66
CA GLY A 69 -14.47 3.92 1.17
C GLY A 69 -14.42 5.45 1.19
N THR A 70 -15.58 6.10 1.00
CA THR A 70 -15.68 7.57 0.86
C THR A 70 -15.98 8.30 2.16
N HIS A 71 -16.48 7.60 3.18
CA HIS A 71 -16.92 8.20 4.43
C HIS A 71 -15.90 7.95 5.56
N ARG A 72 -15.11 8.97 5.88
CA ARG A 72 -14.09 8.92 6.94
C ARG A 72 -14.63 9.27 8.33
N THR A 73 -15.83 9.81 8.39
CA THR A 73 -16.51 10.21 9.63
C THR A 73 -17.83 9.48 9.75
N ARG A 74 -18.07 8.86 10.91
CA ARG A 74 -19.35 8.24 11.22
C ARG A 74 -20.35 9.31 11.74
N PRO A 75 -21.67 9.07 11.67
CA PRO A 75 -22.69 9.97 12.24
C PRO A 75 -22.55 10.28 13.74
N ASP A 76 -21.78 9.49 14.51
CA ASP A 76 -21.48 9.74 15.93
C ASP A 76 -20.26 10.68 16.14
N GLY A 77 -19.68 11.19 15.04
CA GLY A 77 -18.48 12.03 15.07
C GLY A 77 -17.16 11.27 15.17
N SER A 78 -17.19 9.93 15.30
CA SER A 78 -15.96 9.12 15.34
C SER A 78 -15.29 9.01 13.97
N ALA A 79 -13.96 9.05 13.96
CA ALA A 79 -13.16 8.86 12.75
C ALA A 79 -13.00 7.36 12.44
N VAL A 80 -13.14 7.00 11.17
CA VAL A 80 -12.93 5.63 10.67
C VAL A 80 -11.73 5.61 9.76
N THR A 81 -10.73 4.79 10.09
CA THR A 81 -9.57 4.56 9.23
C THR A 81 -10.00 3.81 7.97
N LYS A 82 -9.76 4.43 6.82
CA LYS A 82 -9.98 3.85 5.50
C LYS A 82 -8.64 3.62 4.83
N PHE A 83 -8.56 2.56 4.02
CA PHE A 83 -7.35 2.22 3.28
C PHE A 83 -7.59 2.42 1.80
N ASP A 84 -6.64 3.01 1.10
CA ASP A 84 -6.73 3.17 -0.34
C ASP A 84 -6.01 2.01 -1.04
N ALA A 85 -6.65 1.44 -2.07
CA ALA A 85 -6.08 0.41 -2.92
C ALA A 85 -5.92 0.97 -4.35
N PRO A 86 -4.96 1.89 -4.58
CA PRO A 86 -4.87 2.63 -5.84
C PRO A 86 -4.59 1.72 -7.05
N LYS A 87 -3.83 0.62 -6.86
CA LYS A 87 -3.58 -0.37 -7.92
C LYS A 87 -4.86 -1.09 -8.35
N ALA A 88 -5.71 -1.46 -7.39
CA ALA A 88 -6.99 -2.12 -7.67
C ALA A 88 -7.98 -1.17 -8.34
N THR A 89 -8.01 0.09 -7.92
CA THR A 89 -8.85 1.14 -8.51
C THR A 89 -8.47 1.38 -9.98
N LEU A 90 -7.18 1.49 -10.29
CA LEU A 90 -6.69 1.65 -11.65
C LEU A 90 -7.09 0.46 -12.55
N MET A 91 -6.87 -0.77 -12.09
CA MET A 91 -7.28 -1.98 -12.83
C MET A 91 -8.79 -2.04 -13.05
N SER A 92 -9.58 -1.64 -12.05
CA SER A 92 -11.04 -1.55 -12.18
C SER A 92 -11.44 -0.58 -13.29
N TYR A 93 -10.82 0.59 -13.39
CA TYR A 93 -11.11 1.54 -14.45
C TYR A 93 -10.73 1.03 -15.84
N ILE A 94 -9.61 0.31 -15.98
CA ILE A 94 -9.21 -0.30 -17.26
C ILE A 94 -10.25 -1.34 -17.69
N ILE A 95 -10.61 -2.27 -16.80
CA ILE A 95 -11.58 -3.34 -17.10
C ILE A 95 -12.93 -2.74 -17.48
N LYS A 96 -13.43 -1.78 -16.68
CA LYS A 96 -14.70 -1.10 -16.95
C LYS A 96 -14.64 -0.31 -18.25
N GLY A 97 -13.55 0.40 -18.52
CA GLY A 97 -13.35 1.16 -19.74
C GLY A 97 -13.36 0.29 -21.00
N ILE A 98 -12.75 -0.90 -20.92
CA ILE A 98 -12.77 -1.90 -21.99
C ILE A 98 -14.19 -2.46 -22.16
N LEU A 99 -14.82 -2.95 -21.08
CA LEU A 99 -16.14 -3.60 -21.14
C LEU A 99 -17.25 -2.64 -21.59
N SER A 100 -17.17 -1.38 -21.19
CA SER A 100 -18.13 -0.33 -21.59
C SER A 100 -17.80 0.36 -22.91
N HIS A 101 -16.67 0.02 -23.54
CA HIS A 101 -16.12 0.71 -24.72
C HIS A 101 -15.93 2.23 -24.54
N LYS A 102 -15.80 2.72 -23.29
CA LYS A 102 -15.60 4.14 -22.95
C LYS A 102 -14.16 4.46 -22.51
N LEU A 103 -13.20 3.63 -22.91
CA LEU A 103 -11.80 3.89 -22.61
C LEU A 103 -11.31 5.15 -23.35
N PRO A 104 -10.68 6.12 -22.68
CA PRO A 104 -10.15 7.32 -23.33
C PRO A 104 -8.90 6.98 -24.16
N TRP A 105 -9.10 6.47 -25.37
CA TRP A 105 -8.03 6.02 -26.28
C TRP A 105 -6.97 7.08 -26.58
N ALA A 106 -7.35 8.36 -26.59
CA ALA A 106 -6.39 9.47 -26.73
C ALA A 106 -5.33 9.46 -25.61
N LEU A 107 -5.73 9.22 -24.36
CA LEU A 107 -4.80 9.15 -23.21
C LEU A 107 -3.93 7.88 -23.27
N VAL A 108 -4.47 6.77 -23.76
CA VAL A 108 -3.72 5.52 -23.92
C VAL A 108 -2.64 5.67 -24.99
N LEU A 109 -2.99 6.20 -26.17
CA LEU A 109 -2.04 6.43 -27.26
C LEU A 109 -0.99 7.47 -26.87
N LEU A 110 -1.37 8.49 -26.11
CA LEU A 110 -0.41 9.43 -25.52
C LEU A 110 0.61 8.70 -24.63
N GLY A 111 0.16 7.80 -23.76
CA GLY A 111 1.04 6.97 -22.93
C GLY A 111 1.99 6.10 -23.74
N VAL A 112 1.51 5.49 -24.83
CA VAL A 112 2.33 4.71 -25.76
C VAL A 112 3.41 5.59 -26.40
N MET A 113 3.05 6.78 -26.87
CA MET A 113 4.01 7.70 -27.47
C MET A 113 5.08 8.15 -26.47
N ILE A 114 4.70 8.44 -25.23
CA ILE A 114 5.66 8.77 -24.16
C ILE A 114 6.60 7.58 -23.90
N ALA A 115 6.07 6.36 -23.81
CA ALA A 115 6.89 5.16 -23.61
C ALA A 115 7.91 4.96 -24.74
N VAL A 116 7.49 5.14 -26.00
CA VAL A 116 8.40 5.05 -27.17
C VAL A 116 9.50 6.11 -27.09
N VAL A 117 9.15 7.37 -26.78
CA VAL A 117 10.14 8.46 -26.66
C VAL A 117 11.14 8.18 -25.53
N LEU A 118 10.69 7.65 -24.39
CA LEU A 118 11.55 7.27 -23.28
C LEU A 118 12.50 6.13 -23.66
N GLU A 119 11.98 5.09 -24.31
CA GLU A 119 12.78 3.94 -24.73
C GLU A 119 13.84 4.33 -25.77
N MET A 120 13.46 5.20 -26.73
CA MET A 120 14.40 5.80 -27.69
C MET A 120 15.46 6.69 -27.03
N SER A 121 15.15 7.27 -25.87
CA SER A 121 16.09 8.07 -25.07
C SER A 121 16.96 7.23 -24.13
N GLY A 122 16.82 5.90 -24.17
CA GLY A 122 17.53 4.98 -23.27
C GLY A 122 17.05 5.03 -21.81
N ILE A 123 15.86 5.61 -21.56
CA ILE A 123 15.25 5.67 -20.22
C ILE A 123 14.24 4.53 -20.11
N PRO A 124 14.39 3.60 -19.14
CA PRO A 124 13.42 2.52 -18.96
C PRO A 124 12.01 3.06 -18.68
N SER A 125 11.12 2.91 -19.66
CA SER A 125 9.75 3.44 -19.61
C SER A 125 8.94 2.93 -18.42
N LEU A 126 9.17 1.67 -18.01
CA LEU A 126 8.52 1.05 -16.86
C LEU A 126 8.90 1.75 -15.54
N ALA A 127 10.19 2.01 -15.31
CA ALA A 127 10.67 2.65 -14.09
C ALA A 127 10.15 4.09 -13.98
N PHE A 128 10.12 4.81 -15.11
CA PHE A 128 9.54 6.15 -15.19
C PHE A 128 8.05 6.16 -14.83
N ALA A 129 7.26 5.29 -15.46
CA ALA A 129 5.82 5.22 -15.22
C ALA A 129 5.48 4.88 -13.76
N VAL A 130 6.22 3.95 -13.15
CA VAL A 130 6.08 3.60 -11.73
C VAL A 130 6.45 4.78 -10.83
N GLY A 131 7.50 5.52 -11.18
CA GLY A 131 7.95 6.70 -10.43
C GLY A 131 6.92 7.83 -10.41
N VAL A 132 6.28 8.12 -11.55
CA VAL A 132 5.24 9.16 -11.68
C VAL A 132 3.95 8.76 -10.94
N TYR A 133 3.68 7.45 -10.83
CA TYR A 133 2.48 6.93 -10.17
C TYR A 133 2.56 6.94 -8.63
N LEU A 134 3.76 6.83 -8.06
CA LEU A 134 3.95 6.68 -6.61
C LEU A 134 4.07 8.05 -5.91
N PRO A 135 3.44 8.22 -4.72
CA PRO A 135 3.65 9.41 -3.90
C PRO A 135 5.14 9.61 -3.57
N LEU A 136 5.60 10.86 -3.52
CA LEU A 136 7.00 11.19 -3.19
C LEU A 136 7.46 10.53 -1.89
N ALA A 137 6.59 10.50 -0.87
CA ALA A 137 6.88 9.85 0.42
C ALA A 137 7.24 8.36 0.28
N SER A 138 6.66 7.65 -0.69
CA SER A 138 6.98 6.23 -0.97
C SER A 138 8.14 6.07 -1.95
N SER A 139 8.31 7.01 -2.88
CA SER A 139 9.38 6.98 -3.88
C SER A 139 10.75 7.39 -3.33
N SER A 140 10.81 8.29 -2.34
CA SER A 140 12.08 8.78 -1.78
C SER A 140 12.95 7.69 -1.15
N PRO A 141 12.42 6.76 -0.31
CA PRO A 141 13.22 5.66 0.21
C PRO A 141 13.72 4.71 -0.90
N ILE A 142 12.93 4.47 -1.94
CA ILE A 142 13.31 3.64 -3.09
C ILE A 142 14.48 4.29 -3.83
N PHE A 143 14.40 5.60 -4.07
CA PHE A 143 15.47 6.37 -4.69
C PHE A 143 16.78 6.31 -3.89
N ILE A 144 16.70 6.48 -2.57
CA ILE A 144 17.87 6.37 -1.67
C ILE A 144 18.45 4.95 -1.73
N GLY A 145 17.62 3.92 -1.73
CA GLY A 145 18.05 2.53 -1.93
C GLY A 145 18.79 2.34 -3.26
N GLY A 146 18.32 2.96 -4.34
CA GLY A 146 19.00 2.99 -5.64
C GLY A 146 20.38 3.66 -5.60
N ILE A 147 20.51 4.79 -4.89
CA ILE A 147 21.80 5.46 -4.67
C ILE A 147 22.77 4.54 -3.90
N ILE A 148 22.28 3.85 -2.87
CA ILE A 148 23.09 2.91 -2.09
C ILE A 148 23.57 1.75 -2.98
N ARG A 149 22.67 1.12 -3.75
CA ARG A 149 23.01 0.06 -4.72
C ARG A 149 24.08 0.54 -5.69
N TRP A 150 23.89 1.72 -6.29
CA TRP A 150 24.85 2.32 -7.21
C TRP A 150 26.22 2.56 -6.56
N GLY A 151 26.24 3.06 -5.32
CA GLY A 151 27.47 3.27 -4.55
C GLY A 151 28.19 1.96 -4.20
N VAL A 152 27.44 0.91 -3.85
CA VAL A 152 27.95 -0.44 -3.56
C VAL A 152 28.55 -1.06 -4.83
N ASP A 153 27.83 -1.03 -5.95
CA ASP A 153 28.30 -1.58 -7.23
C ASP A 153 29.57 -0.89 -7.71
N ARG A 154 29.62 0.45 -7.59
CA ARG A 154 30.82 1.22 -7.94
C ARG A 154 32.02 0.86 -7.07
N TRP A 155 31.80 0.58 -5.79
CA TRP A 155 32.87 0.17 -4.88
C TRP A 155 33.35 -1.25 -5.19
N LEU A 156 32.43 -2.21 -5.34
CA LEU A 156 32.72 -3.60 -5.71
C LEU A 156 33.51 -3.70 -7.01
N ARG A 157 33.09 -2.96 -8.04
CA ARG A 157 33.78 -2.93 -9.34
C ARG A 157 35.21 -2.40 -9.22
N LYS A 158 35.45 -1.41 -8.36
CA LYS A 158 36.79 -0.82 -8.16
C LYS A 158 37.71 -1.67 -7.29
N HIS A 159 37.21 -2.42 -6.31
CA HIS A 159 38.04 -3.07 -5.29
C HIS A 159 38.03 -4.59 -5.34
N LYS A 160 36.95 -5.21 -5.84
CA LYS A 160 36.77 -6.66 -5.82
C LYS A 160 36.89 -7.30 -7.21
N PHE A 161 36.37 -6.61 -8.22
CA PHE A 161 36.36 -7.09 -9.61
C PHE A 161 37.36 -6.35 -10.50
N ARG A 162 38.39 -5.71 -9.92
CA ARG A 162 39.38 -4.95 -10.71
C ARG A 162 40.19 -5.84 -11.67
N ASP A 163 40.37 -7.10 -11.31
CA ASP A 163 41.14 -8.09 -12.08
C ASP A 163 40.26 -9.08 -12.84
N HIS A 164 38.92 -8.96 -12.73
CA HIS A 164 37.97 -9.78 -13.46
C HIS A 164 37.25 -8.90 -14.48
N ASP A 165 37.46 -9.15 -15.77
CA ASP A 165 36.77 -8.46 -16.87
C ASP A 165 35.33 -9.00 -17.01
N LEU A 166 34.52 -8.78 -15.97
CA LEU A 166 33.12 -9.20 -15.95
C LEU A 166 32.30 -8.28 -16.85
N THR A 167 31.44 -8.88 -17.66
CA THR A 167 30.44 -8.14 -18.42
C THR A 167 29.44 -7.44 -17.48
N HIS A 168 28.71 -6.46 -18.01
CA HIS A 168 27.72 -5.72 -17.20
C HIS A 168 26.68 -6.64 -16.55
N ASP A 169 26.20 -7.62 -17.31
CA ASP A 169 25.15 -8.55 -16.88
C ASP A 169 25.65 -9.51 -15.80
N GLU A 170 26.90 -9.98 -15.91
CA GLU A 170 27.52 -10.83 -14.88
C GLU A 170 27.72 -10.08 -13.56
N LEU A 171 28.08 -8.79 -13.65
CA LEU A 171 28.25 -7.94 -12.46
C LEU A 171 26.91 -7.66 -11.76
N VAL A 172 25.83 -7.48 -12.52
CA VAL A 172 24.46 -7.38 -11.97
C VAL A 172 24.07 -8.69 -11.29
N ALA A 173 24.25 -9.82 -11.98
CA ALA A 173 23.91 -11.13 -11.44
C ALA A 173 24.69 -11.50 -10.17
N GLU A 174 25.97 -11.09 -10.07
CA GLU A 174 26.76 -11.28 -8.87
C GLU A 174 26.34 -10.32 -7.74
N GLY A 175 26.01 -9.07 -8.09
CA GLY A 175 25.45 -8.10 -7.16
C GLY A 175 24.10 -8.54 -6.58
N ASP A 176 23.27 -9.24 -7.35
CA ASP A 176 21.98 -9.76 -6.91
C ASP A 176 22.11 -10.92 -5.92
N LYS A 177 23.26 -11.60 -5.91
CA LYS A 177 23.62 -12.60 -4.88
C LYS A 177 24.31 -11.98 -3.67
N SER A 178 24.49 -10.66 -3.63
CA SER A 178 25.24 -10.01 -2.57
C SER A 178 24.55 -10.11 -1.20
N SER A 179 25.38 -10.10 -0.15
CA SER A 179 24.94 -10.03 1.25
C SER A 179 24.00 -8.84 1.50
N GLY A 180 24.17 -7.73 0.76
CA GLY A 180 23.30 -6.56 0.83
C GLY A 180 21.88 -6.82 0.35
N VAL A 181 21.70 -7.53 -0.77
CA VAL A 181 20.38 -7.89 -1.31
C VAL A 181 19.68 -8.89 -0.40
N LEU A 182 20.42 -9.86 0.16
CA LEU A 182 19.88 -10.81 1.13
C LEU A 182 19.40 -10.11 2.41
N LEU A 183 20.19 -9.17 2.94
CA LEU A 183 19.79 -8.40 4.11
C LEU A 183 18.56 -7.53 3.83
N ALA A 184 18.52 -6.84 2.68
CA ALA A 184 17.40 -6.01 2.28
C ALA A 184 16.09 -6.82 2.17
N SER A 185 16.13 -8.00 1.53
CA SER A 185 14.96 -8.89 1.46
C SER A 185 14.54 -9.40 2.84
N GLY A 186 15.51 -9.69 3.72
CA GLY A 186 15.25 -10.00 5.14
C GLY A 186 14.53 -8.87 5.88
N TYR A 187 14.94 -7.60 5.68
CA TYR A 187 14.26 -6.45 6.27
C TYR A 187 12.83 -6.25 5.73
N ILE A 188 12.61 -6.47 4.43
CA ILE A 188 11.27 -6.41 3.84
C ILE A 188 10.36 -7.48 4.47
N ALA A 189 10.83 -8.73 4.56
CA ALA A 189 10.06 -9.82 5.15
C ALA A 189 9.81 -9.61 6.66
N GLY A 190 10.84 -9.20 7.40
CA GLY A 190 10.74 -8.91 8.84
C GLY A 190 9.78 -7.75 9.14
N GLY A 191 9.83 -6.68 8.35
CA GLY A 191 8.90 -5.55 8.47
C GLY A 191 7.45 -5.95 8.21
N ALA A 192 7.21 -6.79 7.20
CA ALA A 192 5.88 -7.31 6.91
C ALA A 192 5.34 -8.19 8.05
N LEU A 193 6.16 -9.09 8.61
CA LEU A 193 5.79 -9.92 9.75
C LEU A 193 5.49 -9.09 11.00
N ALA A 194 6.33 -8.09 11.30
CA ALA A 194 6.08 -7.16 12.41
C ALA A 194 4.76 -6.40 12.23
N GLY A 195 4.46 -5.95 11.01
CA GLY A 195 3.19 -5.30 10.68
C GLY A 195 1.98 -6.21 10.92
N ILE A 196 2.06 -7.49 10.55
CA ILE A 196 1.00 -8.48 10.81
C ILE A 196 0.79 -8.66 12.33
N VAL A 197 1.87 -8.79 13.10
CA VAL A 197 1.79 -8.93 14.56
C VAL A 197 1.10 -7.71 15.19
N ILE A 198 1.49 -6.49 14.79
CA ILE A 198 0.87 -5.25 15.27
C ILE A 198 -0.62 -5.20 14.89
N ALA A 199 -0.98 -5.59 13.66
CA ALA A 199 -2.36 -5.62 13.21
C ALA A 199 -3.23 -6.61 14.02
N ILE A 200 -2.68 -7.79 14.36
CA ILE A 200 -3.35 -8.76 15.23
C ILE A 200 -3.52 -8.19 16.63
N MET A 201 -2.48 -7.58 17.20
CA MET A 201 -2.56 -6.96 18.53
C MET A 201 -3.60 -5.85 18.59
N ALA A 202 -3.71 -5.03 17.54
CA ALA A 202 -4.70 -3.95 17.46
C ALA A 202 -6.13 -4.44 17.17
N GLY A 203 -6.28 -5.48 16.35
CA GLY A 203 -7.59 -5.97 15.92
C GLY A 203 -8.24 -6.98 16.88
N TRP A 204 -7.45 -7.68 17.70
CA TRP A 204 -7.96 -8.72 18.59
C TRP A 204 -8.39 -8.14 19.95
N PRO A 205 -9.67 -8.29 20.38
CA PRO A 205 -10.21 -7.58 21.55
C PRO A 205 -9.45 -7.79 22.87
N SER A 206 -8.88 -8.97 23.09
CA SER A 206 -8.11 -9.25 24.32
C SER A 206 -6.69 -8.67 24.30
N LEU A 207 -6.16 -8.30 23.13
CA LEU A 207 -4.81 -7.76 22.95
C LEU A 207 -4.81 -6.24 22.72
N ALA A 208 -5.94 -5.68 22.26
CA ALA A 208 -6.10 -4.25 22.02
C ALA A 208 -5.72 -3.37 23.22
N PRO A 209 -6.11 -3.68 24.49
CA PRO A 209 -5.71 -2.87 25.63
C PRO A 209 -4.19 -2.88 25.88
N ALA A 210 -3.51 -3.98 25.57
CA ALA A 210 -2.06 -4.07 25.69
C ALA A 210 -1.39 -3.20 24.62
N ASN A 211 -1.89 -3.24 23.38
CA ASN A 211 -1.42 -2.39 22.29
C ASN A 211 -1.60 -0.90 22.62
N GLU A 212 -2.75 -0.50 23.16
CA GLU A 212 -3.02 0.88 23.59
C GLU A 212 -2.07 1.35 24.70
N ARG A 213 -1.78 0.50 25.69
CA ARG A 213 -0.81 0.83 26.75
C ARG A 213 0.61 1.02 26.21
N LEU A 214 1.04 0.15 25.29
CA LEU A 214 2.32 0.26 24.60
C LEU A 214 2.40 1.55 23.78
N ALA A 215 1.35 1.89 23.03
CA ALA A 215 1.27 3.13 22.27
C ALA A 215 1.27 4.37 23.18
N ALA A 216 0.55 4.34 24.31
CA ALA A 216 0.54 5.43 25.28
C ALA A 216 1.91 5.64 25.94
N TRP A 217 2.60 4.54 26.31
CA TRP A 217 3.96 4.61 26.83
C TRP A 217 4.93 5.17 25.79
N ALA A 218 4.83 4.72 24.54
CA ALA A 218 5.66 5.20 23.43
C ALA A 218 5.41 6.70 23.16
N ASN A 219 4.16 7.15 23.15
CA ASN A 219 3.82 8.57 23.03
C ASN A 219 4.43 9.43 24.15
N ALA A 220 4.50 8.90 25.37
CA ALA A 220 5.00 9.64 26.53
C ALA A 220 6.53 9.65 26.64
N HIS A 221 7.21 8.56 26.26
CA HIS A 221 8.64 8.36 26.55
C HIS A 221 9.52 8.21 25.31
N ASN A 222 8.95 8.01 24.12
CA ASN A 222 9.72 7.79 22.90
C ASN A 222 9.66 9.04 21.98
N PRO A 223 10.74 9.84 21.92
CA PRO A 223 10.78 11.03 21.07
C PRO A 223 10.80 10.71 19.56
N PHE A 224 11.05 9.44 19.18
CA PHE A 224 10.92 8.97 17.79
C PHE A 224 9.48 8.57 17.41
N PHE A 225 8.59 8.39 18.38
CA PHE A 225 7.23 7.88 18.14
C PHE A 225 6.22 9.01 17.95
N ALA A 226 6.29 10.06 18.78
CA ALA A 226 5.42 11.22 18.67
C ALA A 226 6.09 12.50 19.18
N GLY A 227 5.78 13.63 18.54
CA GLY A 227 6.26 14.96 18.93
C GLY A 227 6.61 15.86 17.74
N PRO A 228 6.93 17.14 17.98
CA PRO A 228 7.20 18.12 16.91
C PRO A 228 8.41 17.76 16.04
N ASN A 229 9.38 17.05 16.62
CA ASN A 229 10.62 16.65 15.97
C ASN A 229 10.65 15.16 15.58
N ALA A 230 9.53 14.43 15.73
CA ALA A 230 9.51 12.98 15.52
C ALA A 230 9.90 12.61 14.07
N ASP A 231 9.43 13.37 13.08
CA ASP A 231 9.77 13.15 11.67
C ASP A 231 11.28 13.30 11.41
N LEU A 232 11.91 14.30 12.03
CA LEU A 232 13.34 14.55 11.87
C LEU A 232 14.18 13.53 12.65
N LEU A 233 13.70 13.09 13.81
CA LEU A 233 14.34 12.03 14.58
C LEU A 233 14.21 10.68 13.86
N ALA A 234 13.11 10.40 13.18
CA ALA A 234 12.90 9.18 12.40
C ALA A 234 13.89 9.03 11.21
N LEU A 235 14.49 10.14 10.74
CA LEU A 235 15.58 10.08 9.77
C LEU A 235 16.84 9.39 10.33
N ILE A 236 17.07 9.45 11.65
CA ILE A 236 18.25 8.82 12.27
C ILE A 236 18.26 7.30 12.07
N PRO A 237 17.24 6.52 12.51
CA PRO A 237 17.22 5.08 12.27
C PRO A 237 17.20 4.74 10.78
N PHE A 238 16.56 5.58 9.94
CA PHE A 238 16.58 5.40 8.50
C PHE A 238 18.00 5.53 7.90
N VAL A 239 18.75 6.57 8.28
CA VAL A 239 20.14 6.78 7.87
C VAL A 239 21.04 5.68 8.41
N ILE A 240 20.82 5.21 9.65
CA ILE A 240 21.54 4.06 10.22
C ILE A 240 21.30 2.81 9.36
N LEU A 241 20.05 2.52 8.99
CA LEU A 241 19.72 1.37 8.15
C LEU A 241 20.36 1.49 6.76
N CYS A 242 20.34 2.69 6.17
CA CYS A 242 21.02 2.98 4.90
C CYS A 242 22.54 2.74 5.00
N GLY A 243 23.18 3.22 6.07
CA GLY A 243 24.60 3.02 6.33
C GLY A 243 24.94 1.55 6.55
N LEU A 244 24.11 0.82 7.31
CA LEU A 244 24.27 -0.62 7.53
C LEU A 244 24.16 -1.39 6.21
N LEU A 245 23.16 -1.06 5.37
CA LEU A 245 22.99 -1.67 4.06
C LEU A 245 24.20 -1.41 3.15
N TYR A 246 24.74 -0.19 3.16
CA TYR A 246 25.94 0.17 2.41
C TYR A 246 27.18 -0.60 2.90
N LEU A 247 27.37 -0.73 4.22
CA LEU A 247 28.50 -1.45 4.81
C LEU A 247 28.42 -2.97 4.56
N VAL A 248 27.22 -3.55 4.68
CA VAL A 248 26.98 -4.97 4.39
C VAL A 248 27.09 -5.25 2.89
N GLY A 249 26.58 -4.37 2.03
CA GLY A 249 26.72 -4.49 0.58
C GLY A 249 28.18 -4.42 0.11
N ARG A 250 29.04 -3.74 0.86
CA ARG A 250 30.51 -3.72 0.64
C ARG A 250 31.24 -4.93 1.23
N ASP A 251 30.51 -5.93 1.73
CA ASP A 251 31.06 -7.11 2.40
C ASP A 251 31.96 -6.78 3.61
N VAL A 252 31.78 -5.62 4.26
CA VAL A 252 32.59 -5.25 5.43
C VAL A 252 32.25 -6.13 6.64
N PHE A 253 30.97 -6.45 6.82
CA PHE A 253 30.48 -7.20 7.97
C PHE A 253 30.18 -8.69 7.68
N LEU A 254 29.78 -9.01 6.45
CA LEU A 254 29.26 -10.33 6.07
C LEU A 254 30.00 -10.91 4.86
N ALA A 255 31.32 -10.68 4.75
CA ALA A 255 32.11 -11.29 3.68
C ALA A 255 31.96 -12.81 3.70
N PRO A 256 31.62 -13.46 2.57
CA PRO A 256 31.64 -14.90 2.50
C PRO A 256 33.07 -15.39 2.75
N LYS A 257 33.26 -16.31 3.71
CA LYS A 257 34.55 -16.99 3.89
C LYS A 257 34.91 -17.66 2.56
N ARG A 258 35.99 -17.20 1.91
CA ARG A 258 36.56 -17.88 0.74
C ARG A 258 36.84 -19.33 1.15
N LYS A 259 36.12 -20.28 0.54
CA LYS A 259 36.54 -21.68 0.58
C LYS A 259 37.87 -21.75 -0.16
N ALA A 260 38.96 -21.99 0.57
CA ALA A 260 40.20 -22.44 -0.02
C ALA A 260 39.93 -23.80 -0.67
N LEU A 261 40.12 -23.87 -1.99
CA LEU A 261 40.30 -25.10 -2.74
C LEU A 261 41.79 -25.20 -3.07
#